data_AF-A0A518EKH7-F1
#
_entry.id   AF-A0A518EKH7-F1
#
_cell.length_a   1.000
_cell.length_b   1.000
_cell.length_c   1.000
_cell.angle_alpha   90.00
_cell.angle_beta   90.00
_cell.angle_gamma   90.00
#
_symmetry.space_group_name_H-M   'P 1'
#
loop_
_entity.id
_entity.type
_entity.pdbx_description
1 polymer ?
#
loop_
_entity_poly.entity_id
_entity_poly.type
_entity_poly.pdbx_seq_one_letter_code
_entity_poly.pdbx_strand_id
1 'polypeptide(L)'
;MRSTRPPFRLLALFTLLGAASTAQAQVGADDFEIGNPNDWGLEFTASGTHSATGGNPGGRLEIMVSNAASNLPAAMIVPASATQPYRGNFRALGVGGFRFDRQVESGSANFGTLPFLVLANDGGTPNSFADDAWVFVHTGDNFQFGFVPWATISTPIPSNEATLPAGWSAAALPSSPWSTFSDDDLWDSVIRDVSYVGIAMNRPWGGAGWFGSHVLSLDNFVLDSGGSVGIQFCGTAAVNSAGLSGEIRALGSDVLAVNQMTLSATSLPNFSFGFFINSSAQGFVMNPAGSAGNLCLSGAIGRYVGPGQIQNSGAMGEIQLPIDLTSVPTPTGFISLGVGDTRNFQAWYRDSSPSGPTSNFTNGVAVTIQ
;
A
#
# COMPACT_ATOMS: atom_id res chain seq x y z
N MET A 1 -76.12 -14.81 -11.69
CA MET A 1 -74.98 -15.58 -11.17
C MET A 1 -73.69 -14.98 -11.71
N ARG A 2 -72.70 -14.81 -10.81
CA ARG A 2 -71.30 -14.36 -10.98
C ARG A 2 -70.71 -14.35 -12.39
N SER A 3 -69.99 -13.28 -12.73
CA SER A 3 -68.52 -13.29 -12.81
C SER A 3 -68.00 -11.94 -13.35
N THR A 4 -67.57 -11.05 -12.46
CA THR A 4 -66.68 -9.94 -12.79
C THR A 4 -65.25 -10.39 -12.51
N ARG A 5 -64.41 -10.53 -13.54
CA ARG A 5 -62.95 -10.65 -13.39
C ARG A 5 -62.35 -9.24 -13.30
N PRO A 6 -61.42 -8.95 -12.37
CA PRO A 6 -60.76 -7.65 -12.31
C PRO A 6 -59.58 -7.57 -13.30
N PRO A 7 -59.11 -6.37 -13.65
CA PRO A 7 -57.96 -6.21 -14.53
C PRO A 7 -56.65 -6.47 -13.76
N PHE A 8 -55.76 -7.23 -14.39
CA PHE A 8 -54.37 -7.42 -13.94
C PHE A 8 -53.64 -6.06 -13.96
N ARG A 9 -53.23 -5.57 -12.78
CA ARG A 9 -52.24 -4.50 -12.66
C ARG A 9 -50.84 -5.13 -12.73
N LEU A 10 -50.10 -4.81 -13.78
CA LEU A 10 -48.69 -5.14 -13.89
C LEU A 10 -47.91 -4.22 -12.95
N LEU A 11 -47.53 -4.72 -11.78
CA LEU A 11 -46.66 -4.02 -10.84
C LEU A 11 -45.22 -4.20 -11.36
N ALA A 12 -44.67 -3.17 -12.00
CA ALA A 12 -43.27 -3.14 -12.38
C ALA A 12 -42.42 -3.11 -11.10
N LEU A 13 -41.82 -4.25 -10.76
CA LEU A 13 -40.87 -4.38 -9.68
C LEU A 13 -39.56 -3.73 -10.15
N PHE A 14 -39.38 -2.44 -9.85
CA PHE A 14 -38.08 -1.78 -9.97
C PHE A 14 -37.17 -2.33 -8.86
N THR A 15 -36.46 -3.41 -9.14
CA THR A 15 -35.26 -3.77 -8.38
C THR A 15 -34.19 -2.73 -8.68
N LEU A 16 -34.06 -1.73 -7.80
CA LEU A 16 -32.83 -0.96 -7.64
C LEU A 16 -31.74 -1.95 -7.20
N LEU A 17 -30.97 -2.50 -8.15
CA LEU A 17 -29.63 -2.95 -7.83
C LEU A 17 -28.77 -1.68 -7.73
N GLY A 18 -28.66 -1.14 -6.52
CA GLY A 18 -27.57 -0.24 -6.18
C GLY A 18 -26.27 -1.03 -6.29
N ALA A 19 -25.54 -0.84 -7.39
CA ALA A 19 -24.15 -1.25 -7.45
C ALA A 19 -23.39 -0.32 -6.51
N ALA A 20 -23.12 -0.79 -5.29
CA ALA A 20 -22.18 -0.15 -4.40
C ALA A 20 -20.81 -0.16 -5.10
N SER A 21 -20.32 1.03 -5.42
CA SER A 21 -18.95 1.27 -5.86
C SER A 21 -17.98 0.80 -4.78
N THR A 22 -17.14 -0.17 -5.07
CA THR A 22 -16.02 -0.52 -4.19
C THR A 22 -14.78 0.25 -4.63
N ALA A 23 -14.80 1.57 -4.44
CA ALA A 23 -13.56 2.23 -4.08
C ALA A 23 -13.13 1.58 -2.76
N GLN A 24 -11.89 1.09 -2.64
CA GLN A 24 -11.43 0.59 -1.35
C GLN A 24 -11.58 1.70 -0.32
N ALA A 25 -12.34 1.42 0.74
CA ALA A 25 -12.43 2.34 1.87
C ALA A 25 -11.02 2.41 2.47
N GLN A 26 -10.42 3.60 2.41
CA GLN A 26 -9.23 3.91 3.18
C GLN A 26 -9.60 3.82 4.66
N VAL A 27 -8.82 3.10 5.45
CA VAL A 27 -9.09 2.90 6.88
C VAL A 27 -8.68 4.16 7.66
N GLY A 28 -7.58 4.82 7.25
CA GLY A 28 -7.14 6.10 7.82
C GLY A 28 -6.09 6.82 6.96
N ALA A 29 -5.97 8.14 7.10
CA ALA A 29 -4.79 8.91 6.69
C ALA A 29 -4.43 9.96 7.71
N ASP A 30 -3.16 10.34 7.70
CA ASP A 30 -2.62 11.52 8.37
C ASP A 30 -1.53 12.14 7.50
N ASP A 31 -1.65 13.45 7.27
CA ASP A 31 -0.74 14.31 6.49
C ASP A 31 0.06 15.27 7.39
N PHE A 32 -0.01 15.07 8.71
CA PHE A 32 0.73 15.81 9.74
C PHE A 32 0.54 17.35 9.69
N GLU A 33 -0.63 17.82 9.25
CA GLU A 33 -0.95 19.25 9.14
C GLU A 33 -1.12 19.96 10.49
N ILE A 34 -0.95 21.29 10.50
CA ILE A 34 -0.87 22.19 11.68
C ILE A 34 -2.04 22.04 12.68
N GLY A 35 -3.18 21.51 12.23
CA GLY A 35 -4.36 21.28 13.06
C GLY A 35 -4.31 20.02 13.93
N ASN A 36 -3.34 19.13 13.70
CA ASN A 36 -3.27 17.81 14.35
C ASN A 36 -1.94 17.50 15.08
N PRO A 37 -1.36 18.43 15.87
CA PRO A 37 -0.01 18.26 16.43
C PRO A 37 0.07 17.26 17.58
N ASN A 38 -1.06 16.82 18.14
CA ASN A 38 -1.10 15.92 19.29
C ASN A 38 -1.41 14.48 18.92
N ASP A 39 -1.52 14.14 17.64
CA ASP A 39 -1.98 12.81 17.25
C ASP A 39 -0.87 11.76 17.18
N TRP A 40 0.40 12.15 17.35
CA TRP A 40 1.53 11.24 17.26
C TRP A 40 2.55 11.51 18.37
N GLY A 41 2.94 10.47 19.08
CA GLY A 41 4.04 10.44 20.03
C GLY A 41 5.28 9.85 19.38
N LEU A 42 6.45 10.38 19.75
CA LEU A 42 7.73 9.76 19.43
C LEU A 42 8.26 9.11 20.70
N GLU A 43 8.41 7.78 20.66
CA GLU A 43 8.94 7.02 21.79
C GLU A 43 10.37 6.55 21.51
N PHE A 44 11.18 6.54 22.59
CA PHE A 44 12.60 6.15 22.70
C PHE A 44 13.65 7.00 21.99
N THR A 45 14.68 7.45 22.73
CA THR A 45 16.03 7.97 22.35
C THR A 45 16.15 8.90 21.13
N ALA A 46 15.04 9.26 20.52
CA ALA A 46 14.88 10.14 19.39
C ALA A 46 14.15 11.38 19.90
N SER A 47 14.62 12.54 19.48
CA SER A 47 13.82 13.75 19.53
C SER A 47 13.16 13.91 18.18
N GLY A 48 11.93 14.41 18.14
CA GLY A 48 11.38 14.84 16.88
C GLY A 48 10.37 15.95 17.06
N THR A 49 10.04 16.54 15.94
CA THR A 49 9.27 17.77 15.85
C THR A 49 8.27 17.60 14.73
N HIS A 50 7.03 17.99 15.01
CA HIS A 50 6.05 18.17 13.95
C HIS A 50 6.41 19.46 13.23
N SER A 51 6.82 19.35 11.97
CA SER A 51 7.03 20.51 11.11
C SER A 51 5.79 20.73 10.28
N ALA A 52 5.23 21.93 10.39
CA ALA A 52 4.11 22.43 9.60
C ALA A 52 4.37 22.53 8.08
N THR A 53 5.62 22.34 7.66
CA THR A 53 6.06 22.56 6.28
C THR A 53 7.17 21.61 5.87
N GLY A 54 7.36 21.45 4.56
CA GLY A 54 8.45 20.69 3.95
C GLY A 54 8.22 19.18 3.90
N GLY A 55 7.00 18.72 4.13
CA GLY A 55 6.49 17.42 3.67
C GLY A 55 6.28 17.38 2.15
N ASN A 56 5.58 16.34 1.68
CA ASN A 56 5.40 16.01 0.28
C ASN A 56 3.91 15.84 -0.11
N PRO A 57 3.13 16.93 -0.25
CA PRO A 57 3.38 18.29 0.24
C PRO A 57 2.87 18.46 1.68
N GLY A 58 3.25 19.55 2.35
CA GLY A 58 2.59 19.96 3.60
C GLY A 58 3.43 19.73 4.85
N GLY A 59 2.79 19.20 5.90
CA GLY A 59 3.41 18.85 7.17
C GLY A 59 4.33 17.63 7.09
N ARG A 60 5.17 17.43 8.12
CA ARG A 60 5.97 16.21 8.27
C ARG A 60 6.33 15.98 9.73
N LEU A 61 6.60 14.73 10.06
CA LEU A 61 7.28 14.34 11.27
C LEU A 61 8.79 14.30 11.02
N GLU A 62 9.53 15.23 11.61
CA GLU A 62 10.99 15.23 11.60
C GLU A 62 11.51 14.48 12.83
N ILE A 63 12.39 13.52 12.60
CA ILE A 63 12.90 12.59 13.59
C ILE A 63 14.42 12.66 13.59
N MET A 64 14.97 13.10 14.71
CA MET A 64 16.39 13.08 15.00
C MET A 64 16.74 11.82 15.80
N VAL A 65 17.58 10.98 15.22
CA VAL A 65 18.09 9.77 15.89
C VAL A 65 19.56 9.98 16.22
N SER A 66 19.92 9.93 17.50
CA SER A 66 21.31 10.03 17.98
C SER A 66 21.62 8.87 18.92
N ASN A 67 22.41 7.89 18.47
CA ASN A 67 22.75 6.73 19.31
C ASN A 67 24.26 6.61 19.57
N ALA A 68 24.60 6.30 20.82
CA ALA A 68 25.87 5.72 21.23
C ALA A 68 25.66 4.22 21.52
N ALA A 69 26.31 3.36 20.73
CA ALA A 69 26.69 1.94 20.93
C ALA A 69 25.77 0.89 21.62
N SER A 70 24.64 1.17 22.27
CA SER A 70 23.93 0.12 23.03
C SER A 70 22.41 0.13 23.05
N ASN A 71 21.72 1.15 22.53
CA ASN A 71 20.27 1.25 22.74
C ASN A 71 19.49 1.15 21.42
N LEU A 72 18.38 0.43 21.55
CA LEU A 72 17.43 -0.01 20.54
C LEU A 72 17.13 1.10 19.50
N PRO A 73 17.12 0.79 18.20
CA PRO A 73 16.78 1.79 17.20
C PRO A 73 15.28 1.73 16.91
N ALA A 74 14.49 2.69 17.40
CA ALA A 74 13.19 2.95 16.80
C ALA A 74 12.71 4.33 17.20
N ALA A 75 12.44 5.18 16.21
CA ALA A 75 11.45 6.22 16.41
C ALA A 75 10.09 5.54 16.25
N MET A 76 9.46 5.20 17.37
CA MET A 76 8.12 4.60 17.34
C MET A 76 7.12 5.75 17.31
N ILE A 77 6.23 5.73 16.32
CA ILE A 77 5.33 6.83 16.00
C ILE A 77 3.95 6.43 16.50
N VAL A 78 3.66 6.74 17.76
CA VAL A 78 2.51 6.19 18.48
C VAL A 78 1.31 7.12 18.31
N PRO A 79 0.17 6.65 17.80
CA PRO A 79 -1.03 7.48 17.73
C PRO A 79 -1.49 7.87 19.15
N ALA A 80 -1.62 9.16 19.49
CA ALA A 80 -1.84 9.60 20.88
C ALA A 80 -3.28 9.39 21.39
N SER A 81 -4.26 9.17 20.50
CA SER A 81 -5.66 8.93 20.86
C SER A 81 -6.12 7.50 20.55
N ALA A 82 -6.89 6.91 21.47
CA ALA A 82 -7.48 5.58 21.33
C ALA A 82 -8.53 5.46 20.21
N THR A 83 -9.00 6.59 19.65
CA THR A 83 -10.02 6.62 18.58
C THR A 83 -9.44 6.77 17.18
N GLN A 84 -8.12 6.70 17.03
CA GLN A 84 -7.48 6.85 15.72
C GLN A 84 -7.58 5.57 14.87
N PRO A 85 -7.60 5.71 13.53
CA PRO A 85 -7.69 4.57 12.62
C PRO A 85 -6.46 3.65 12.65
N TYR A 86 -5.37 4.09 13.31
CA TYR A 86 -4.12 3.36 13.49
C TYR A 86 -4.09 2.44 14.72
N ARG A 87 -5.26 2.22 15.35
CA ARG A 87 -5.44 1.33 16.50
C ARG A 87 -6.63 0.40 16.32
N GLY A 88 -6.69 -0.66 17.12
CA GLY A 88 -7.81 -1.58 17.22
C GLY A 88 -7.69 -2.81 16.33
N ASN A 89 -8.82 -3.42 16.02
CA ASN A 89 -8.86 -4.72 15.34
C ASN A 89 -8.64 -4.56 13.83
N PHE A 90 -7.39 -4.63 13.39
CA PHE A 90 -7.01 -4.47 11.99
C PHE A 90 -7.68 -5.51 11.09
N ARG A 91 -7.91 -6.73 11.60
CA ARG A 91 -8.66 -7.75 10.84
C ARG A 91 -10.13 -7.36 10.65
N ALA A 92 -10.79 -6.87 11.68
CA ALA A 92 -12.20 -6.45 11.60
C ALA A 92 -12.37 -5.16 10.78
N LEU A 93 -11.39 -4.25 10.85
CA LEU A 93 -11.29 -3.07 10.00
C LEU A 93 -10.91 -3.42 8.55
N GLY A 94 -10.44 -4.66 8.33
CA GLY A 94 -9.98 -5.14 7.04
C GLY A 94 -8.79 -4.34 6.55
N VAL A 95 -7.80 -4.05 7.38
CA VAL A 95 -6.54 -3.38 7.01
C VAL A 95 -5.72 -4.30 6.11
N GLY A 96 -5.10 -3.74 5.07
CA GLY A 96 -4.37 -4.48 4.03
C GLY A 96 -2.95 -4.03 3.80
N GLY A 97 -2.63 -2.84 4.27
CA GLY A 97 -1.34 -2.24 4.01
C GLY A 97 -1.21 -0.94 4.75
N PHE A 98 0.04 -0.56 4.91
CA PHE A 98 0.43 0.73 5.45
C PHE A 98 1.37 1.40 4.46
N ARG A 99 1.08 2.66 4.15
CA ARG A 99 1.88 3.52 3.28
C ARG A 99 2.32 4.76 4.03
N PHE A 100 3.50 5.23 3.68
CA PHE A 100 4.03 6.50 4.16
C PHE A 100 5.09 7.02 3.20
N ASP A 101 5.24 8.33 3.17
CA ASP A 101 6.35 9.00 2.51
C ASP A 101 7.51 9.16 3.50
N ARG A 102 8.73 8.98 3.00
CA ARG A 102 9.94 9.22 3.79
C ARG A 102 10.95 10.04 3.02
N GLN A 103 11.77 10.80 3.75
CA GLN A 103 12.93 11.51 3.25
C GLN A 103 14.08 11.38 4.25
N VAL A 104 15.29 11.13 3.76
CA VAL A 104 16.49 11.19 4.62
C VAL A 104 17.15 12.54 4.38
N GLU A 105 17.08 13.43 5.36
CA GLU A 105 17.55 14.81 5.20
C GLU A 105 19.06 14.91 5.42
N SER A 106 19.58 14.21 6.43
CA SER A 106 21.01 14.15 6.70
C SER A 106 21.39 12.90 7.49
N GLY A 107 22.63 12.44 7.33
CA GLY A 107 23.13 11.27 8.06
C GLY A 107 24.64 11.12 8.00
N SER A 108 25.20 10.51 9.04
CA SER A 108 26.61 10.13 9.07
C SER A 108 26.93 9.04 8.04
N ALA A 109 28.19 8.95 7.60
CA ALA A 109 28.67 8.13 6.49
C ALA A 109 28.65 6.60 6.72
N ASN A 110 27.76 6.07 7.59
CA ASN A 110 27.67 4.64 7.98
C ASN A 110 26.31 3.92 7.69
N PHE A 111 25.37 4.45 6.90
CA PHE A 111 24.06 3.81 6.63
C PHE A 111 23.87 3.03 5.32
N GLY A 112 23.71 1.71 5.47
CA GLY A 112 22.65 0.95 4.80
C GLY A 112 21.75 0.33 5.87
N THR A 113 20.59 0.95 6.13
CA THR A 113 19.68 0.50 7.19
C THR A 113 18.33 0.15 6.64
N LEU A 114 17.80 -0.94 7.17
CA LEU A 114 16.56 -1.57 6.73
C LEU A 114 15.42 -1.10 7.65
N PRO A 115 14.54 -0.17 7.22
CA PRO A 115 13.33 0.17 7.96
C PRO A 115 12.40 -1.04 8.12
N PHE A 116 11.84 -1.22 9.31
CA PHE A 116 10.82 -2.22 9.60
C PHE A 116 9.51 -1.54 9.98
N LEU A 117 8.40 -2.01 9.42
CA LEU A 117 7.08 -1.73 9.95
C LEU A 117 6.88 -2.57 11.21
N VAL A 118 6.37 -1.96 12.27
CA VAL A 118 6.07 -2.61 13.55
C VAL A 118 4.60 -2.40 13.87
N LEU A 119 3.91 -3.48 14.22
CA LEU A 119 2.59 -3.45 14.84
C LEU A 119 2.74 -4.03 16.24
N ALA A 120 2.04 -3.45 17.21
CA ALA A 120 2.14 -3.90 18.59
C ALA A 120 0.79 -3.99 19.27
N ASN A 121 0.70 -4.90 20.23
CA ASN A 121 -0.31 -4.92 21.28
C ASN A 121 0.38 -4.53 22.58
N ASP A 122 -0.18 -3.56 23.30
CA ASP A 122 0.42 -2.96 24.51
C ASP A 122 0.11 -3.72 25.81
N GLY A 123 -0.52 -4.90 25.74
CA GLY A 123 -0.78 -5.77 26.90
C GLY A 123 -1.65 -5.16 28.01
N GLY A 124 -2.13 -3.92 27.83
CA GLY A 124 -2.88 -3.15 28.81
C GLY A 124 -2.05 -2.21 29.69
N THR A 125 -0.72 -2.06 29.51
CA THR A 125 0.06 -1.02 30.22
C THR A 125 0.77 -0.03 29.26
N PRO A 126 0.08 1.06 28.85
CA PRO A 126 0.55 1.94 27.76
C PRO A 126 1.92 2.62 27.94
N ASN A 127 2.49 2.61 29.14
CA ASN A 127 3.78 3.26 29.44
C ASN A 127 4.92 2.25 29.67
N SER A 128 4.70 0.97 29.34
CA SER A 128 5.62 -0.12 29.59
C SER A 128 5.57 -1.11 28.45
N PHE A 129 6.74 -1.51 27.97
CA PHE A 129 6.88 -2.55 26.94
C PHE A 129 7.01 -3.96 27.54
N ALA A 130 6.99 -4.09 28.86
CA ALA A 130 7.30 -5.35 29.54
C ALA A 130 6.29 -6.46 29.22
N ASP A 131 5.08 -6.06 28.85
CA ASP A 131 3.88 -6.84 28.57
C ASP A 131 3.39 -6.73 27.12
N ASP A 132 4.14 -6.03 26.28
CA ASP A 132 3.83 -5.87 24.86
C ASP A 132 4.11 -7.17 24.08
N ALA A 133 3.41 -7.26 22.95
CA ALA A 133 3.69 -8.18 21.87
C ALA A 133 3.85 -7.40 20.57
N TRP A 134 4.76 -7.84 19.71
CA TRP A 134 5.07 -7.18 18.45
C TRP A 134 5.05 -8.14 17.28
N VAL A 135 4.64 -7.64 16.13
CA VAL A 135 4.93 -8.24 14.83
C VAL A 135 5.55 -7.19 13.92
N PHE A 136 6.53 -7.58 13.12
CA PHE A 136 7.27 -6.64 12.29
C PHE A 136 7.79 -7.28 11.01
N VAL A 137 7.94 -6.45 9.98
CA VAL A 137 8.39 -6.85 8.64
C VAL A 137 9.30 -5.78 8.04
N HIS A 138 10.29 -6.20 7.28
CA HIS A 138 11.15 -5.28 6.53
C HIS A 138 10.30 -4.59 5.46
N THR A 139 10.36 -3.26 5.35
CA THR A 139 9.51 -2.53 4.40
C THR A 139 9.99 -2.62 2.95
N GLY A 140 11.09 -3.34 2.69
CA GLY A 140 11.71 -3.43 1.37
C GLY A 140 12.60 -2.25 1.01
N ASP A 141 12.56 -1.15 1.76
CA ASP A 141 13.41 0.02 1.52
C ASP A 141 14.80 -0.13 2.18
N ASN A 142 15.75 0.67 1.73
CA ASN A 142 17.08 0.79 2.32
C ASN A 142 17.47 2.27 2.39
N PHE A 143 17.69 2.76 3.61
CA PHE A 143 18.11 4.14 3.82
C PHE A 143 19.61 4.26 3.49
N GLN A 144 19.88 4.94 2.37
CA GLN A 144 21.22 5.15 1.83
C GLN A 144 21.91 6.38 2.45
N PHE A 145 23.23 6.46 2.29
CA PHE A 145 24.06 7.59 2.68
C PHE A 145 23.76 8.85 1.87
N GLY A 146 23.69 10.00 2.55
CA GLY A 146 23.44 11.30 1.93
C GLY A 146 21.95 11.67 1.91
N PHE A 147 21.65 12.84 1.35
CA PHE A 147 20.27 13.28 1.19
C PHE A 147 19.54 12.34 0.22
N VAL A 148 18.46 11.71 0.67
CA VAL A 148 17.58 10.91 -0.18
C VAL A 148 16.25 11.65 -0.27
N PRO A 149 15.75 11.98 -1.47
CA PRO A 149 14.50 12.70 -1.64
C PRO A 149 13.31 11.86 -1.14
N TRP A 150 12.15 12.52 -1.08
CA TRP A 150 10.89 11.87 -0.75
C TRP A 150 10.64 10.63 -1.62
N ALA A 151 10.29 9.54 -0.95
CA ALA A 151 9.88 8.30 -1.57
C ALA A 151 8.73 7.68 -0.78
N THR A 152 7.73 7.17 -1.48
CA THR A 152 6.62 6.43 -0.87
C THR A 152 7.04 5.00 -0.62
N ILE A 153 6.87 4.55 0.62
CA ILE A 153 7.01 3.17 1.06
C ILE A 153 5.61 2.57 1.19
N SER A 154 5.45 1.34 0.74
CA SER A 154 4.22 0.56 0.92
C SER A 154 4.57 -0.81 1.47
N THR A 155 3.94 -1.17 2.59
CA THR A 155 4.13 -2.46 3.25
C THR A 155 2.79 -3.16 3.38
N PRO A 156 2.60 -4.34 2.75
CA PRO A 156 1.39 -5.13 2.92
C PRO A 156 1.20 -5.57 4.37
N ILE A 157 -0.05 -5.52 4.84
CA ILE A 157 -0.49 -6.06 6.14
C ILE A 157 -1.61 -7.05 5.84
N PRO A 158 -1.31 -8.36 5.68
CA PRO A 158 -2.32 -9.36 5.35
C PRO A 158 -3.15 -9.73 6.59
N SER A 159 -3.90 -8.77 7.14
CA SER A 159 -4.59 -8.90 8.42
C SER A 159 -5.64 -10.02 8.46
N ASN A 160 -6.07 -10.51 7.30
CA ASN A 160 -6.98 -11.65 7.14
C ASN A 160 -6.29 -13.01 7.36
N GLU A 161 -4.97 -13.09 7.30
CA GLU A 161 -4.24 -14.34 7.55
C GLU A 161 -4.32 -14.73 9.02
N ALA A 162 -4.56 -16.02 9.26
CA ALA A 162 -4.68 -16.60 10.60
C ALA A 162 -3.33 -16.99 11.22
N THR A 163 -2.28 -17.06 10.40
CA THR A 163 -0.91 -17.44 10.78
C THR A 163 0.05 -16.30 10.46
N LEU A 164 1.23 -16.31 11.07
CA LEU A 164 2.26 -15.31 10.80
C LEU A 164 2.63 -15.36 9.30
N PRO A 165 2.48 -14.26 8.56
CA PRO A 165 2.75 -14.25 7.13
C PRO A 165 4.25 -14.41 6.84
N ALA A 166 4.57 -14.94 5.66
CA ALA A 166 5.96 -15.05 5.23
C ALA A 166 6.68 -13.68 5.25
N GLY A 167 7.91 -13.66 5.78
CA GLY A 167 8.71 -12.43 5.90
C GLY A 167 8.42 -11.58 7.14
N TRP A 168 7.29 -11.82 7.82
CA TRP A 168 7.03 -11.22 9.13
C TRP A 168 7.80 -11.98 10.22
N SER A 169 8.02 -11.30 11.33
CA SER A 169 8.58 -11.85 12.56
C SER A 169 7.70 -11.42 13.73
N ALA A 170 7.56 -12.29 14.72
CA ALA A 170 6.88 -11.97 15.97
C ALA A 170 7.89 -11.92 17.12
N ALA A 171 7.57 -11.15 18.16
CA ALA A 171 8.34 -11.12 19.39
C ALA A 171 7.47 -10.73 20.59
N ALA A 172 7.83 -11.24 21.76
CA ALA A 172 7.36 -10.78 23.06
C ALA A 172 8.54 -10.84 24.04
N LEU A 173 8.59 -9.94 25.03
CA LEU A 173 9.65 -10.01 26.03
C LEU A 173 9.44 -11.22 26.95
N PRO A 174 10.49 -11.77 27.59
CA PRO A 174 10.33 -12.89 28.52
C PRO A 174 9.43 -12.59 29.74
N SER A 175 9.30 -11.31 30.10
CA SER A 175 8.40 -10.83 31.16
C SER A 175 6.94 -10.69 30.71
N SER A 176 6.69 -10.81 29.41
CA SER A 176 5.41 -10.53 28.79
C SER A 176 4.43 -11.70 29.02
N PRO A 177 3.12 -11.45 29.25
CA PRO A 177 2.13 -12.53 29.36
C PRO A 177 2.02 -13.34 28.06
N TRP A 178 2.49 -12.78 26.95
CA TRP A 178 2.53 -13.39 25.62
C TRP A 178 3.80 -14.22 25.36
N SER A 179 4.74 -14.29 26.32
CA SER A 179 6.06 -14.95 26.14
C SER A 179 6.02 -16.44 25.81
N THR A 180 4.88 -17.10 26.01
CA THR A 180 4.67 -18.53 25.71
C THR A 180 3.92 -18.78 24.41
N PHE A 181 3.46 -17.72 23.74
CA PHE A 181 2.69 -17.82 22.51
C PHE A 181 3.59 -18.28 21.37
N SER A 182 3.01 -19.05 20.44
CA SER A 182 3.67 -19.29 19.15
C SER A 182 3.68 -18.00 18.32
N ASP A 183 4.52 -17.95 17.28
CA ASP A 183 4.54 -16.82 16.34
C ASP A 183 3.17 -16.56 15.69
N ASP A 184 2.41 -17.62 15.39
CA ASP A 184 1.05 -17.53 14.85
C ASP A 184 0.07 -16.95 15.89
N ASP A 185 0.17 -17.38 17.15
CA ASP A 185 -0.67 -16.86 18.22
C ASP A 185 -0.36 -15.39 18.52
N LEU A 186 0.93 -15.00 18.47
CA LEU A 186 1.36 -13.61 18.60
C LEU A 186 0.80 -12.75 17.47
N TRP A 187 0.88 -13.24 16.22
CA TRP A 187 0.28 -12.57 15.06
C TRP A 187 -1.22 -12.35 15.24
N ASP A 188 -1.96 -13.42 15.55
CA ASP A 188 -3.42 -13.34 15.72
C ASP A 188 -3.79 -12.34 16.82
N SER A 189 -3.03 -12.33 17.90
CA SER A 189 -3.23 -11.44 19.04
C SER A 189 -2.99 -9.98 18.70
N VAL A 190 -1.84 -9.67 18.08
CA VAL A 190 -1.49 -8.29 17.73
C VAL A 190 -2.46 -7.73 16.69
N ILE A 191 -2.80 -8.48 15.65
CA ILE A 191 -3.67 -7.99 14.56
C ILE A 191 -5.11 -7.75 15.02
N ARG A 192 -5.58 -8.47 16.04
CA ARG A 192 -6.93 -8.26 16.59
C ARG A 192 -7.04 -7.04 17.49
N ASP A 193 -5.92 -6.52 17.96
CA ASP A 193 -5.89 -5.39 18.88
C ASP A 193 -4.54 -4.68 18.77
N VAL A 194 -4.40 -3.90 17.70
CA VAL A 194 -3.22 -3.09 17.45
C VAL A 194 -3.30 -1.86 18.35
N SER A 195 -2.37 -1.73 19.28
CA SER A 195 -2.27 -0.56 20.16
C SER A 195 -1.46 0.56 19.52
N TYR A 196 -0.50 0.25 18.63
CA TYR A 196 0.22 1.24 17.83
C TYR A 196 0.89 0.64 16.59
N VAL A 197 1.18 1.54 15.64
CA VAL A 197 1.96 1.27 14.42
C VAL A 197 3.26 2.06 14.52
N GLY A 198 4.41 1.46 14.21
CA GLY A 198 5.71 2.13 14.31
C GLY A 198 6.62 1.82 13.13
N ILE A 199 7.66 2.65 12.96
CA ILE A 199 8.72 2.43 11.97
C ILE A 199 10.05 2.31 12.71
N ALA A 200 10.59 1.10 12.80
CA ALA A 200 11.88 0.85 13.43
C ALA A 200 13.02 0.96 12.42
N MET A 201 14.12 1.58 12.80
CA MET A 201 15.32 1.70 11.96
C MET A 201 16.22 0.49 12.25
N ASN A 202 16.10 -0.59 11.47
CA ASN A 202 16.66 -1.93 11.71
C ASN A 202 15.76 -2.84 12.57
N ARG A 203 16.11 -4.13 12.64
CA ARG A 203 15.33 -5.15 13.31
C ARG A 203 15.11 -4.75 14.78
N PRO A 204 13.86 -4.71 15.25
CA PRO A 204 13.58 -4.56 16.66
C PRO A 204 14.35 -5.60 17.48
N TRP A 205 15.22 -5.09 18.35
CA TRP A 205 15.88 -5.78 19.45
C TRP A 205 17.03 -6.72 19.02
N GLY A 206 17.36 -6.70 17.72
CA GLY A 206 18.66 -7.11 17.23
C GLY A 206 19.67 -6.00 17.55
N GLY A 207 20.47 -6.19 18.59
CA GLY A 207 21.49 -5.23 19.02
C GLY A 207 22.30 -4.72 17.83
N ALA A 208 22.09 -3.46 17.48
CA ALA A 208 22.78 -2.84 16.37
C ALA A 208 23.83 -1.90 16.96
N GLY A 209 25.10 -2.18 16.65
CA GLY A 209 26.24 -1.37 17.06
C GLY A 209 26.28 -0.10 16.22
N TRP A 210 25.72 1.00 16.72
CA TRP A 210 25.62 2.26 15.99
C TRP A 210 26.60 3.33 16.48
N PHE A 211 27.04 4.16 15.53
CA PHE A 211 27.71 5.45 15.77
C PHE A 211 27.16 6.49 14.78
N GLY A 212 26.47 7.55 15.26
CA GLY A 212 26.10 8.72 14.45
C GLY A 212 24.76 9.36 14.77
N SER A 213 24.56 10.59 14.26
CA SER A 213 23.30 11.34 14.31
C SER A 213 22.66 11.44 12.91
N HIS A 214 21.33 11.34 12.84
CA HIS A 214 20.57 11.29 11.59
C HIS A 214 19.27 12.09 11.70
N VAL A 215 18.80 12.62 10.56
CA VAL A 215 17.50 13.30 10.43
C VAL A 215 16.68 12.58 9.37
N LEU A 216 15.56 11.99 9.79
CA LEU A 216 14.56 11.37 8.93
C LEU A 216 13.28 12.21 8.97
N SER A 217 12.65 12.36 7.84
CA SER A 217 11.35 12.99 7.70
C SER A 217 10.32 11.99 7.19
N LEU A 218 9.12 12.02 7.77
CA LEU A 218 8.02 11.13 7.44
C LEU A 218 6.74 11.93 7.21
N ASP A 219 5.93 11.49 6.26
CA ASP A 219 4.70 12.16 5.86
C ASP A 219 3.68 11.16 5.27
N ASN A 220 2.44 11.57 5.02
CA ASN A 220 1.41 10.85 4.29
C ASN A 220 1.18 9.42 4.80
N PHE A 221 0.93 9.28 6.10
CA PHE A 221 0.58 7.98 6.66
C PHE A 221 -0.79 7.57 6.13
N VAL A 222 -0.89 6.35 5.62
CA VAL A 222 -2.15 5.80 5.10
C VAL A 222 -2.28 4.34 5.52
N LEU A 223 -3.41 4.01 6.16
CA LEU A 223 -3.85 2.63 6.31
C LEU A 223 -4.86 2.32 5.22
N ASP A 224 -4.49 1.39 4.34
CA ASP A 224 -5.36 0.89 3.30
C ASP A 224 -6.13 -0.31 3.82
N SER A 225 -7.34 -0.52 3.30
CA SER A 225 -8.01 -1.81 3.48
C SER A 225 -7.28 -2.92 2.70
N GLY A 226 -7.45 -4.18 3.10
CA GLY A 226 -6.99 -5.43 2.47
C GLY A 226 -7.02 -5.34 0.96
N GLY A 227 -5.86 -5.26 0.31
CA GLY A 227 -5.87 -5.10 -1.14
C GLY A 227 -4.49 -5.10 -1.76
N SER A 228 -3.68 -4.05 -1.65
CA SER A 228 -2.65 -3.87 -2.66
C SER A 228 -1.36 -4.68 -2.46
N VAL A 229 -0.93 -5.41 -3.49
CA VAL A 229 0.37 -6.09 -3.62
C VAL A 229 1.26 -5.38 -4.64
N GLY A 230 2.57 -5.48 -4.47
CA GLY A 230 3.56 -4.93 -5.39
C GLY A 230 4.03 -3.49 -5.12
N ILE A 231 5.08 -3.08 -5.84
CA ILE A 231 5.79 -1.81 -5.70
C ILE A 231 5.47 -0.91 -6.90
N GLN A 232 5.04 0.32 -6.63
CA GLN A 232 4.76 1.31 -7.67
C GLN A 232 6.04 1.85 -8.30
N PHE A 233 6.02 2.09 -9.61
CA PHE A 233 7.13 2.68 -10.36
C PHE A 233 6.63 3.56 -11.51
N CYS A 234 7.54 4.31 -12.13
CA CYS A 234 7.22 5.20 -13.25
C CYS A 234 6.13 6.24 -12.95
N GLY A 235 6.10 6.75 -11.71
CA GLY A 235 5.20 7.80 -11.25
C GLY A 235 5.91 9.15 -11.11
N THR A 236 5.20 10.27 -11.19
CA THR A 236 3.74 10.38 -11.47
C THR A 236 3.44 10.23 -12.97
N ALA A 237 2.29 9.62 -13.32
CA ALA A 237 1.86 9.44 -14.70
C ALA A 237 1.54 10.78 -15.41
N ALA A 238 1.40 10.76 -16.74
CA ALA A 238 0.97 11.95 -17.46
C ALA A 238 -0.51 12.27 -17.14
N VAL A 239 -0.81 13.57 -16.99
CA VAL A 239 -2.19 14.04 -16.76
C VAL A 239 -3.06 13.71 -17.98
N ASN A 240 -4.24 13.16 -17.73
CA ASN A 240 -5.23 12.82 -18.75
C ASN A 240 -6.29 13.93 -18.94
N SER A 241 -7.23 13.74 -19.87
CA SER A 241 -8.28 14.74 -20.16
C SER A 241 -9.22 15.07 -18.99
N ALA A 242 -9.24 14.25 -17.93
CA ALA A 242 -9.98 14.57 -16.71
C ALA A 242 -9.20 15.49 -15.74
N GLY A 243 -7.96 15.87 -16.10
CA GLY A 243 -7.10 16.70 -15.26
C GLY A 243 -6.39 15.94 -14.13
N LEU A 244 -6.48 14.61 -14.14
CA LEU A 244 -5.86 13.73 -13.15
C LEU A 244 -4.77 12.85 -13.78
N SER A 245 -3.87 12.32 -12.95
CA SER A 245 -2.90 11.30 -13.39
C SER A 245 -3.46 9.92 -13.08
N GLY A 246 -3.54 9.05 -14.09
CA GLY A 246 -4.03 7.69 -13.89
C GLY A 246 -3.10 6.87 -12.99
N GLU A 247 -3.66 6.08 -12.08
CA GLU A 247 -2.92 5.25 -11.13
C GLU A 247 -3.26 3.77 -11.33
N ILE A 248 -2.28 2.87 -11.23
CA ILE A 248 -2.51 1.41 -11.20
C ILE A 248 -2.17 0.85 -9.82
N ARG A 249 -2.93 -0.14 -9.36
CA ARG A 249 -2.63 -0.99 -8.21
C ARG A 249 -2.90 -2.45 -8.55
N ALA A 250 -2.13 -3.38 -7.99
CA ALA A 250 -2.50 -4.79 -7.95
C ALA A 250 -3.11 -5.05 -6.58
N LEU A 251 -4.29 -5.66 -6.54
CA LEU A 251 -5.11 -5.92 -5.36
C LEU A 251 -5.24 -7.43 -5.12
N GLY A 252 -5.54 -7.86 -3.89
CA GLY A 252 -5.69 -9.27 -3.51
C GLY A 252 -4.39 -9.92 -3.04
N SER A 253 -4.01 -11.06 -3.62
CA SER A 253 -2.85 -11.86 -3.20
C SER A 253 -1.86 -12.08 -4.34
N ASP A 254 -0.57 -11.93 -4.05
CA ASP A 254 0.57 -12.27 -4.92
C ASP A 254 1.02 -13.73 -4.76
N VAL A 255 0.34 -14.52 -3.92
CA VAL A 255 0.64 -15.95 -3.71
C VAL A 255 0.06 -16.78 -4.86
N LEU A 256 0.91 -17.53 -5.56
CA LEU A 256 0.53 -18.30 -6.74
C LEU A 256 -0.58 -19.31 -6.44
N ALA A 257 -0.52 -19.97 -5.28
CA ALA A 257 -1.50 -20.98 -4.87
C ALA A 257 -2.88 -20.38 -4.55
N VAL A 258 -2.94 -19.10 -4.18
CA VAL A 258 -4.20 -18.39 -3.92
C VAL A 258 -4.83 -17.94 -5.23
N ASN A 259 -4.01 -17.40 -6.16
CA ASN A 259 -4.44 -16.95 -7.49
C ASN A 259 -5.64 -15.97 -7.45
N GLN A 260 -5.60 -15.01 -6.53
CA GLN A 260 -6.62 -13.98 -6.35
C GLN A 260 -6.02 -12.59 -6.45
N MET A 261 -5.40 -12.27 -7.59
CA MET A 261 -4.90 -10.93 -7.87
C MET A 261 -5.87 -10.18 -8.80
N THR A 262 -6.12 -8.90 -8.55
CA THR A 262 -6.93 -8.02 -9.40
C THR A 262 -6.18 -6.72 -9.66
N LEU A 263 -5.98 -6.34 -10.92
CA LEU A 263 -5.45 -5.02 -11.25
C LEU A 263 -6.58 -3.99 -11.21
N SER A 264 -6.37 -2.88 -10.51
CA SER A 264 -7.24 -1.70 -10.54
C SER A 264 -6.49 -0.52 -11.16
N ALA A 265 -7.13 0.18 -12.09
CA ALA A 265 -6.66 1.44 -12.64
C ALA A 265 -7.68 2.53 -12.35
N THR A 266 -7.28 3.59 -11.63
CA THR A 266 -8.15 4.67 -11.17
C THR A 266 -7.75 6.01 -11.78
N SER A 267 -8.56 7.05 -11.51
CA SER A 267 -8.33 8.42 -11.99
C SER A 267 -8.30 8.52 -13.53
N LEU A 268 -9.05 7.65 -14.21
CA LEU A 268 -9.17 7.64 -15.67
C LEU A 268 -10.30 8.59 -16.12
N PRO A 269 -10.30 9.04 -17.39
CA PRO A 269 -11.46 9.72 -17.95
C PRO A 269 -12.71 8.83 -17.85
N ASN A 270 -13.84 9.42 -17.45
CA ASN A 270 -15.10 8.70 -17.31
C ASN A 270 -15.55 8.08 -18.65
N PHE A 271 -16.14 6.89 -18.56
CA PHE A 271 -16.65 6.11 -19.69
C PHE A 271 -15.61 5.79 -20.78
N SER A 272 -14.33 5.80 -20.44
CA SER A 272 -13.22 5.49 -21.34
C SER A 272 -12.93 3.99 -21.36
N PHE A 273 -12.60 3.47 -22.55
CA PHE A 273 -12.17 2.08 -22.69
C PHE A 273 -10.66 1.95 -22.47
N GLY A 274 -10.26 0.89 -21.76
CA GLY A 274 -8.86 0.57 -21.49
C GLY A 274 -8.64 -0.92 -21.25
N PHE A 275 -7.36 -1.27 -21.10
CA PHE A 275 -6.92 -2.63 -20.78
C PHE A 275 -5.55 -2.59 -20.09
N PHE A 276 -5.20 -3.68 -19.42
CA PHE A 276 -3.90 -3.83 -18.77
C PHE A 276 -2.87 -4.44 -19.71
N ILE A 277 -1.62 -4.03 -19.53
CA ILE A 277 -0.43 -4.59 -20.18
C ILE A 277 0.56 -5.08 -19.12
N ASN A 278 1.41 -6.03 -19.50
CA ASN A 278 2.35 -6.64 -18.57
C ASN A 278 3.70 -6.98 -19.22
N SER A 279 4.78 -7.00 -18.44
CA SER A 279 6.12 -7.42 -18.89
C SER A 279 7.00 -7.88 -17.72
N SER A 280 8.01 -8.70 -18.01
CA SER A 280 9.09 -9.01 -17.06
C SER A 280 10.14 -7.90 -16.99
N ALA A 281 10.13 -6.97 -17.95
CA ALA A 281 11.08 -5.87 -18.02
C ALA A 281 10.38 -4.51 -17.93
N GLN A 282 10.92 -3.66 -17.06
CA GLN A 282 10.60 -2.24 -17.04
C GLN A 282 11.32 -1.53 -18.19
N GLY A 283 10.84 -0.35 -18.55
CA GLY A 283 11.44 0.49 -19.58
C GLY A 283 10.86 1.88 -19.55
N PHE A 284 11.19 2.69 -20.55
CA PHE A 284 10.59 4.00 -20.71
C PHE A 284 10.57 4.38 -22.18
N VAL A 285 9.36 4.55 -22.72
CA VAL A 285 9.12 5.09 -24.05
C VAL A 285 8.17 6.26 -23.89
N MET A 286 8.66 7.44 -24.25
CA MET A 286 7.90 8.67 -24.19
C MET A 286 6.88 8.71 -25.33
N ASN A 287 5.62 9.03 -25.01
CA ASN A 287 4.53 9.25 -25.96
C ASN A 287 4.43 8.21 -27.12
N PRO A 288 4.41 6.90 -26.83
CA PRO A 288 4.46 5.88 -27.87
C PRO A 288 3.23 5.95 -28.78
N ALA A 289 3.46 5.88 -30.09
CA ALA A 289 2.40 5.90 -31.11
C ALA A 289 1.41 7.08 -30.97
N GLY A 290 1.86 8.24 -30.47
CA GLY A 290 1.02 9.43 -30.31
C GLY A 290 0.20 9.48 -29.02
N SER A 291 0.48 8.59 -28.05
CA SER A 291 -0.07 8.63 -26.70
C SER A 291 0.34 9.90 -25.95
N ALA A 292 -0.55 10.50 -25.17
CA ALA A 292 -0.23 11.57 -24.22
C ALA A 292 0.58 11.04 -23.01
N GLY A 293 0.43 9.77 -22.65
CA GLY A 293 1.18 9.10 -21.59
C GLY A 293 2.46 8.39 -22.04
N ASN A 294 3.23 7.92 -21.06
CA ASN A 294 4.49 7.20 -21.26
C ASN A 294 4.34 5.70 -20.99
N LEU A 295 4.93 4.86 -21.85
CA LEU A 295 4.98 3.42 -21.65
C LEU A 295 6.19 3.06 -20.79
N CYS A 296 5.94 2.41 -19.66
CA CYS A 296 6.97 2.10 -18.66
C CYS A 296 7.43 0.64 -18.67
N LEU A 297 7.02 -0.11 -19.69
CA LEU A 297 7.37 -1.52 -19.88
C LEU A 297 8.25 -1.66 -21.13
N SER A 298 9.14 -2.65 -21.14
CA SER A 298 9.94 -3.01 -22.31
C SER A 298 9.91 -4.52 -22.57
N GLY A 299 10.65 -4.99 -23.58
CA GLY A 299 10.73 -6.42 -23.90
C GLY A 299 9.42 -7.00 -24.43
N ALA A 300 9.09 -8.22 -23.99
CA ALA A 300 7.92 -8.95 -24.45
C ALA A 300 6.65 -8.52 -23.69
N ILE A 301 5.98 -7.48 -24.21
CA ILE A 301 4.80 -6.88 -23.58
C ILE A 301 3.53 -7.66 -23.93
N GLY A 302 2.95 -8.31 -22.92
CA GLY A 302 1.65 -8.95 -22.98
C GLY A 302 0.50 -7.94 -22.88
N ARG A 303 -0.66 -8.30 -23.44
CA ARG A 303 -1.86 -7.45 -23.43
C ARG A 303 -3.09 -8.26 -23.02
N TYR A 304 -3.84 -7.75 -22.05
CA TYR A 304 -5.12 -8.33 -21.65
C TYR A 304 -6.24 -7.81 -22.56
N VAL A 305 -6.37 -8.42 -23.75
CA VAL A 305 -7.33 -8.01 -24.80
C VAL A 305 -8.26 -9.15 -25.24
N GLY A 306 -8.32 -10.24 -24.47
CA GLY A 306 -9.27 -11.32 -24.67
C GLY A 306 -10.72 -10.94 -24.31
N PRO A 307 -11.66 -11.89 -24.44
CA PRO A 307 -13.07 -11.67 -24.09
C PRO A 307 -13.20 -11.16 -22.64
N GLY A 308 -13.84 -9.99 -22.47
CA GLY A 308 -14.04 -9.37 -21.15
C GLY A 308 -12.78 -8.75 -20.52
N GLN A 309 -11.67 -8.60 -21.25
CA GLN A 309 -10.45 -7.97 -20.71
C GLN A 309 -10.27 -6.50 -21.12
N ILE A 310 -10.96 -6.07 -22.19
CA ILE A 310 -11.13 -4.65 -22.51
C ILE A 310 -12.33 -4.16 -21.70
N GLN A 311 -12.08 -3.21 -20.81
CA GLN A 311 -13.04 -2.72 -19.82
C GLN A 311 -13.38 -1.25 -20.05
N ASN A 312 -14.49 -0.80 -19.49
CA ASN A 312 -14.90 0.60 -19.51
C ASN A 312 -14.75 1.19 -18.09
N SER A 313 -14.16 2.38 -17.99
CA SER A 313 -13.91 3.05 -16.70
C SER A 313 -15.17 3.53 -15.97
N GLY A 314 -16.32 3.52 -16.65
CA GLY A 314 -17.60 3.89 -16.09
C GLY A 314 -17.65 5.34 -15.57
N ALA A 315 -18.64 5.62 -14.73
CA ALA A 315 -18.81 6.95 -14.14
C ALA A 315 -17.78 7.28 -13.04
N MET A 316 -17.06 6.26 -12.54
CA MET A 316 -16.09 6.39 -11.45
C MET A 316 -14.66 6.57 -11.97
N GLY A 317 -14.42 6.48 -13.29
CA GLY A 317 -13.08 6.60 -13.84
C GLY A 317 -12.16 5.45 -13.42
N GLU A 318 -12.70 4.23 -13.28
CA GLU A 318 -11.99 3.06 -12.75
C GLU A 318 -12.20 1.80 -13.60
N ILE A 319 -11.12 1.08 -13.86
CA ILE A 319 -11.12 -0.25 -14.47
C ILE A 319 -10.55 -1.27 -13.48
N GLN A 320 -11.25 -2.37 -13.26
CA GLN A 320 -10.75 -3.52 -12.50
C GLN A 320 -10.71 -4.78 -13.37
N LEU A 321 -9.65 -5.58 -13.26
CA LEU A 321 -9.50 -6.85 -13.95
C LEU A 321 -8.85 -7.91 -13.06
N PRO A 322 -9.58 -8.98 -12.69
CA PRO A 322 -8.98 -10.17 -12.08
C PRO A 322 -7.96 -10.82 -13.01
N ILE A 323 -6.80 -11.18 -12.46
CA ILE A 323 -5.68 -11.77 -13.17
C ILE A 323 -5.50 -13.21 -12.73
N ASP A 324 -5.53 -14.12 -13.71
CA ASP A 324 -5.11 -15.50 -13.52
C ASP A 324 -3.59 -15.59 -13.71
N LEU A 325 -2.87 -15.80 -12.60
CA LEU A 325 -1.41 -15.94 -12.56
C LEU A 325 -0.90 -17.17 -13.34
N THR A 326 -1.80 -18.12 -13.65
CA THR A 326 -1.48 -19.30 -14.46
C THR A 326 -1.70 -19.09 -15.96
N SER A 327 -2.27 -17.95 -16.36
CA SER A 327 -2.63 -17.61 -17.73
C SER A 327 -2.34 -16.14 -18.06
N VAL A 328 -1.09 -15.73 -17.85
CA VAL A 328 -0.61 -14.38 -18.14
C VAL A 328 -0.28 -14.27 -19.64
N PRO A 329 -0.89 -13.32 -20.38
CA PRO A 329 -0.62 -13.17 -21.80
C PRO A 329 0.79 -12.61 -22.04
N THR A 330 1.41 -13.07 -23.11
CA THR A 330 2.65 -12.55 -23.71
C THR A 330 2.45 -12.41 -25.23
N PRO A 331 3.35 -11.74 -25.97
CA PRO A 331 3.25 -11.65 -27.43
C PRO A 331 3.20 -13.01 -28.16
N THR A 332 3.74 -14.07 -27.54
CA THR A 332 3.88 -15.40 -28.15
C THR A 332 2.91 -16.44 -27.59
N GLY A 333 2.02 -16.06 -26.66
CA GLY A 333 1.07 -16.99 -26.02
C GLY A 333 0.89 -16.69 -24.54
N PHE A 334 0.16 -17.57 -23.83
CA PHE A 334 -0.03 -17.48 -22.39
C PHE A 334 1.08 -18.23 -21.64
N ILE A 335 1.48 -17.72 -20.49
CA ILE A 335 2.43 -18.35 -19.57
C ILE A 335 1.81 -18.48 -18.18
N SER A 336 2.28 -19.45 -17.41
CA SER A 336 2.09 -19.48 -15.96
C SER A 336 3.28 -18.81 -15.30
N LEU A 337 3.04 -17.94 -14.32
CA LEU A 337 4.09 -17.43 -13.46
C LEU A 337 4.50 -18.49 -12.43
N GLY A 338 5.75 -18.45 -12.01
CA GLY A 338 6.31 -19.24 -10.92
C GLY A 338 6.54 -18.39 -9.66
N VAL A 339 6.69 -19.06 -8.52
CA VAL A 339 7.13 -18.42 -7.27
C VAL A 339 8.50 -17.79 -7.47
N GLY A 340 8.65 -16.54 -7.04
CA GLY A 340 9.83 -15.70 -7.23
C GLY A 340 9.84 -14.90 -8.53
N ASP A 341 8.92 -15.15 -9.47
CA ASP A 341 8.83 -14.34 -10.68
C ASP A 341 8.33 -12.93 -10.36
N THR A 342 9.00 -11.91 -10.89
CA THR A 342 8.50 -10.54 -10.86
C THR A 342 7.80 -10.18 -12.17
N ARG A 343 6.56 -9.69 -12.07
CA ARG A 343 5.80 -9.17 -13.21
C ARG A 343 5.41 -7.71 -13.01
N ASN A 344 5.63 -6.93 -14.05
CA ASN A 344 5.32 -5.51 -14.10
C ASN A 344 4.04 -5.28 -14.88
N PHE A 345 3.16 -4.41 -14.41
CA PHE A 345 1.88 -4.08 -15.00
C PHE A 345 1.72 -2.57 -15.20
N GLN A 346 0.99 -2.19 -16.24
CA GLN A 346 0.56 -0.82 -16.50
C GLN A 346 -0.81 -0.86 -17.18
N ALA A 347 -1.65 0.16 -17.04
CA ALA A 347 -2.89 0.26 -17.81
C ALA A 347 -2.71 1.22 -18.99
N TRP A 348 -3.25 0.82 -20.14
CA TRP A 348 -3.47 1.69 -21.29
C TRP A 348 -4.96 2.03 -21.38
N TYR A 349 -5.28 3.27 -21.68
CA TYR A 349 -6.68 3.70 -21.85
C TYR A 349 -6.82 4.76 -22.93
N ARG A 350 -8.02 4.84 -23.52
CA ARG A 350 -8.36 5.92 -24.46
C ARG A 350 -8.41 7.25 -23.72
N ASP A 351 -7.97 8.29 -24.39
CA ASP A 351 -7.97 9.63 -23.83
C ASP A 351 -8.22 10.65 -24.96
N SER A 352 -8.29 11.93 -24.60
CA SER A 352 -8.45 13.01 -25.56
C SER A 352 -7.53 14.18 -25.22
N SER A 353 -7.21 14.96 -26.23
CA SER A 353 -6.41 16.18 -26.08
C SER A 353 -7.01 17.28 -26.96
N PRO A 354 -6.58 18.55 -26.82
CA PRO A 354 -7.04 19.62 -27.70
C PRO A 354 -6.82 19.37 -29.20
N SER A 355 -5.87 18.50 -29.58
CA SER A 355 -5.60 18.13 -30.97
C SER A 355 -6.42 16.93 -31.48
N GLY A 356 -7.22 16.30 -30.62
CA GLY A 356 -8.10 15.18 -30.97
C GLY A 356 -7.95 13.95 -30.07
N PRO A 357 -8.50 12.80 -30.49
CA PRO A 357 -8.41 11.54 -29.76
C PRO A 357 -6.95 11.08 -29.60
N THR A 358 -6.61 10.55 -28.43
CA THR A 358 -5.30 9.98 -28.10
C THR A 358 -5.47 8.79 -27.15
N SER A 359 -4.40 8.39 -26.49
CA SER A 359 -4.39 7.43 -25.40
C SER A 359 -3.48 7.91 -24.28
N ASN A 360 -3.57 7.26 -23.14
CA ASN A 360 -2.71 7.56 -22.01
C ASN A 360 -2.40 6.29 -21.22
N PHE A 361 -1.45 6.39 -20.30
CA PHE A 361 -0.99 5.29 -19.46
C PHE A 361 -1.03 5.71 -17.99
N THR A 362 -1.24 4.75 -17.11
CA THR A 362 -1.02 4.92 -15.67
C THR A 362 0.48 4.91 -15.36
N ASN A 363 0.86 5.07 -14.09
CA ASN A 363 2.16 4.60 -13.61
C ASN A 363 2.23 3.05 -13.74
N GLY A 364 3.32 2.43 -13.30
CA GLY A 364 3.48 0.97 -13.28
C GLY A 364 3.44 0.38 -11.87
N VAL A 365 3.08 -0.90 -11.75
CA VAL A 365 3.21 -1.70 -10.51
C VAL A 365 4.00 -2.98 -10.78
N ALA A 366 4.98 -3.29 -9.94
CA ALA A 366 5.81 -4.49 -10.00
C ALA A 366 5.41 -5.45 -8.87
N VAL A 367 4.98 -6.66 -9.21
CA VAL A 367 4.53 -7.69 -8.26
C VAL A 367 5.47 -8.88 -8.32
N THR A 368 6.00 -9.31 -7.18
CA THR A 368 6.82 -10.53 -7.07
C THR A 368 5.97 -11.65 -6.51
N ILE A 369 5.79 -12.71 -7.28
CA ILE A 369 4.91 -13.83 -6.94
C ILE A 369 5.52 -14.67 -5.82
N GLN A 370 4.71 -15.04 -4.83
CA GLN A 370 5.09 -15.85 -3.66
C GLN A 370 4.56 -17.28 -3.72
#